data_AF-A0A2E9ST51-F1
#
_entry.id   AF-A0A2E9ST51-F1
#
_cell.length_a   1.000
_cell.length_b   1.000
_cell.length_c   1.000
_cell.angle_alpha   90.00
_cell.angle_beta   90.00
_cell.angle_gamma   90.00
#
_symmetry.space_group_name_H-M   'P 1'
#
loop_
_entity.id
_entity.type
_entity.pdbx_description
1 polymer ?
#
loop_
_entity_poly.entity_id
_entity_poly.type
_entity_poly.pdbx_seq_one_letter_code
_entity_poly.pdbx_strand_id
1 'polypeptide(L)' 'MVKKNNKNPIEKTLYAYFPEHHHQAVAEWISEVSYYDALYMHLDDMVDGVNEKIESLKLNDLIK' A
#
# COMPACT_ATOMS: atom_id res chain seq x y z
N MET A 1 -18.29 -13.39 -8.85
CA MET A 1 -17.07 -13.19 -8.03
C MET A 1 -15.93 -12.82 -8.97
N VAL A 2 -15.49 -11.57 -8.98
CA VAL A 2 -14.28 -11.18 -9.72
C VAL A 2 -13.09 -11.79 -8.98
N LYS A 3 -12.45 -12.80 -9.57
CA LYS A 3 -11.12 -13.22 -9.14
C LYS A 3 -10.20 -12.02 -9.38
N LYS A 4 -9.90 -11.24 -8.32
CA LYS A 4 -8.82 -10.25 -8.34
C LYS A 4 -7.54 -11.04 -8.62
N ASN A 5 -7.19 -11.11 -9.89
CA ASN A 5 -5.88 -11.57 -10.33
C ASN A 5 -4.90 -10.49 -9.84
N ASN A 6 -4.38 -10.65 -8.61
CA ASN A 6 -3.24 -9.89 -8.07
C ASN A 6 -1.99 -10.21 -8.92
N LYS A 7 -1.98 -9.79 -10.18
CA LYS A 7 -0.87 -9.95 -11.13
C LYS A 7 0.25 -8.97 -10.84
N ASN A 8 -0.04 -7.91 -10.09
CA ASN A 8 0.93 -6.92 -9.70
C ASN A 8 1.82 -7.49 -8.56
N PRO A 9 3.12 -7.73 -8.81
CA PRO A 9 4.02 -8.28 -7.79
C PRO A 9 4.21 -7.35 -6.59
N ILE A 10 4.05 -6.04 -6.77
CA ILE A 10 4.13 -5.05 -5.68
C ILE A 10 2.94 -5.21 -4.75
N GLU A 11 1.71 -5.24 -5.30
CA GLU A 11 0.50 -5.50 -4.52
C GLU A 11 0.62 -6.78 -3.71
N LYS A 12 1.02 -7.88 -4.35
CA LYS A 12 1.16 -9.18 -3.67
C LYS A 12 2.18 -9.12 -2.53
N THR A 13 3.28 -8.41 -2.73
CA THR A 13 4.35 -8.28 -1.74
C THR A 13 3.88 -7.45 -0.54
N LEU A 14 3.29 -6.28 -0.79
CA LEU A 14 2.83 -5.39 0.28
C LEU A 14 1.63 -5.97 1.04
N TYR A 15 0.67 -6.62 0.38
CA TYR A 15 -0.43 -7.30 1.09
C TYR A 15 0.04 -8.47 1.97
N ALA A 16 1.18 -9.10 1.65
CA ALA A 16 1.77 -10.14 2.49
C ALA A 16 2.61 -9.56 3.64
N TYR A 17 3.17 -8.37 3.46
CA TYR A 17 3.98 -7.68 4.48
C TYR A 17 3.10 -7.04 5.56
N PHE A 18 2.00 -6.40 5.16
CA PHE A 18 1.11 -5.66 6.07
C PHE A 18 -0.09 -6.51 6.55
N PRO A 19 -0.51 -6.37 7.83
CA PRO A 19 -1.72 -7.03 8.33
C PRO A 19 -2.99 -6.48 7.65
N GLU A 20 -4.06 -7.27 7.63
CA GLU A 20 -5.30 -6.96 6.87
C GLU A 20 -5.92 -5.59 7.19
N HIS A 21 -5.86 -5.14 8.44
CA HIS A 21 -6.40 -3.84 8.84
C HIS A 21 -5.62 -2.63 8.26
N HIS A 22 -4.45 -2.85 7.66
CA HIS A 22 -3.67 -1.85 6.93
C HIS A 22 -3.81 -1.96 5.40
N HIS A 23 -4.60 -2.92 4.89
CA HIS A 23 -4.73 -3.14 3.43
C HIS A 23 -5.36 -1.97 2.69
N GLN A 24 -6.17 -1.14 3.35
CA GLN A 24 -6.66 0.11 2.76
C GLN A 24 -5.50 1.08 2.46
N ALA A 25 -4.60 1.28 3.42
CA ALA A 25 -3.43 2.15 3.23
C ALA A 25 -2.51 1.63 2.13
N VAL A 26 -2.31 0.30 2.05
CA VAL A 26 -1.58 -0.34 0.95
C VAL A 26 -2.24 -0.03 -0.40
N ALA A 27 -3.56 -0.20 -0.51
CA ALA A 27 -4.28 0.06 -1.76
C ALA A 27 -4.21 1.54 -2.19
N GLU A 28 -4.35 2.47 -1.24
CA GLU A 28 -4.27 3.91 -1.49
C GLU A 28 -2.85 4.31 -1.90
N TRP A 29 -1.82 3.85 -1.18
CA TRP A 29 -0.43 4.13 -1.53
C TRP A 29 -0.07 3.61 -2.93
N ILE A 30 -0.48 2.38 -3.27
CA ILE A 30 -0.26 1.80 -4.62
C ILE A 30 -1.00 2.59 -5.70
N SER A 31 -2.16 3.19 -5.38
CA SER A 31 -2.90 4.02 -6.34
C SER A 31 -2.25 5.38 -6.60
N GLU A 32 -1.50 5.89 -5.61
CA GLU A 32 -0.80 7.18 -5.68
C GLU A 32 0.58 7.05 -6.30
N VAL A 33 1.28 5.94 -6.03
CA VAL A 33 2.58 5.65 -6.62
C VAL A 33 2.39 4.95 -7.96
N SER A 34 2.92 5.53 -9.04
CA SER A 34 2.93 4.89 -10.35
C SER A 34 3.53 3.48 -10.25
N TYR A 35 2.86 2.47 -10.80
CA TYR A 35 3.35 1.09 -10.83
C TYR A 35 4.79 0.99 -11.38
N TYR A 36 5.13 1.83 -12.35
CA TYR A 36 6.49 1.88 -12.91
C TYR A 36 7.52 2.41 -11.91
N ASP A 37 7.16 3.39 -11.08
CA ASP A 37 8.06 3.97 -10.10
C ASP A 37 8.31 2.97 -8.96
N ALA A 38 7.24 2.33 -8.47
CA ALA A 38 7.34 1.30 -7.44
C ALA A 38 8.11 0.05 -7.89
N LEU A 39 8.17 -0.24 -9.19
CA LEU A 39 8.95 -1.36 -9.73
C LEU A 39 10.47 -1.21 -9.51
N TYR A 40 10.94 0.03 -9.39
CA TYR A 40 12.36 0.35 -9.16
C TYR A 40 12.67 0.75 -7.72
N MET A 41 11.68 0.76 -6.83
CA MET A 41 11.88 1.05 -5.40
C MET A 41 12.40 -0.19 -4.67
N HIS A 42 13.20 0.02 -3.63
CA HIS A 42 13.51 -1.04 -2.69
C HIS A 42 12.27 -1.35 -1.83
N LEU A 43 12.15 -2.59 -1.36
CA LEU A 43 11.02 -2.99 -0.51
C LEU A 43 10.92 -2.10 0.73
N ASP A 44 12.04 -1.73 1.33
CA ASP A 44 12.08 -0.86 2.51
C ASP A 44 11.46 0.51 2.22
N ASP A 45 11.78 1.12 1.06
CA ASP A 45 11.17 2.40 0.64
C ASP A 45 9.66 2.28 0.43
N MET A 46 9.19 1.14 -0.11
CA MET A 46 7.76 0.89 -0.29
C MET A 46 7.05 0.73 1.05
N VAL A 47 7.68 0.03 2.00
CA VAL A 47 7.15 -0.17 3.35
C VAL A 47 7.05 1.16 4.09
N ASP A 48 8.07 2.01 4.00
CA ASP A 48 8.06 3.34 4.60
C ASP A 48 6.95 4.22 4.02
N GLY A 49 6.77 4.21 2.69
CA GLY A 49 5.67 4.94 2.06
C GLY A 49 4.27 4.47 2.50
N VAL A 50 4.08 3.16 2.69
CA VAL A 50 2.82 2.62 3.25
C VAL A 50 2.65 3.02 4.72
N ASN A 51 3.72 3.02 5.52
CA ASN A 51 3.66 3.48 6.92
C ASN A 51 3.27 4.96 7.02
N GLU A 52 3.82 5.82 6.17
CA GLU A 52 3.42 7.23 6.08
C GLU A 52 1.93 7.37 5.73
N LYS A 53 1.43 6.54 4.81
CA LYS A 53 0.01 6.50 4.46
C LYS A 53 -0.87 6.07 5.64
N ILE A 54 -0.45 5.06 6.39
CA ILE A 54 -1.16 4.60 7.60
C ILE A 54 -1.27 5.75 8.63
N GLU A 55 -0.18 6.45 8.89
CA GLU A 55 -0.18 7.57 9.85
C GLU A 55 -1.03 8.75 9.36
N SER A 56 -0.99 9.05 8.06
CA SER A 56 -1.86 10.07 7.46
C SER A 56 -3.35 9.75 7.62
N LEU A 57 -3.74 8.49 7.42
CA LEU A 57 -5.13 8.05 7.58
C LEU A 57 -5.59 8.12 9.05
N LYS A 58 -4.73 7.70 9.99
CA LYS A 58 -5.02 7.84 11.43
C LYS A 58 -5.23 9.30 11.83
N LEU A 59 -4.41 10.21 11.33
CA LEU A 59 -4.56 11.64 11.60
C LEU A 59 -5.89 12.18 11.04
N ASN A 60 -6.27 11.77 9.84
CA ASN A 60 -7.54 12.15 9.23
C ASN A 60 -8.76 11.65 10.02
N ASP A 61 -8.65 10.48 10.65
CA ASP A 61 -9.73 9.94 11.50
C ASP A 61 -9.83 10.66 12.85
N LEU A 62 -8.72 11.21 13.38
CA LEU A 62 -8.72 12.00 14.61
C LEU A 62 -9.28 13.42 14.44
N ILE A 63 -9.29 13.95 13.21
CA ILE A 63 -9.74 15.32 12.90
C ILE A 63 -11.24 15.38 12.55
N LYS A 64 -11.87 14.23 12.25
CA LYS A 64 -13.30 14.12 11.93
C LYS A 64 -14.18 14.03 13.18
#